data_AF-A0A3N7IAM3-F1
#
_entry.id   AF-A0A3N7IAM3-F1
#
_cell.length_a   1.000
_cell.length_b   1.000
_cell.length_c   1.000
_cell.angle_alpha   90.00
_cell.angle_beta   90.00
_cell.angle_gamma   90.00
#
_symmetry.space_group_name_H-M   'P 1'
#
loop_
_entity.id
_entity.type
_entity.pdbx_description
1 polymer ?
#
loop_
_entity_poly.entity_id
_entity_poly.type
_entity_poly.pdbx_seq_one_letter_code
_entity_poly.pdbx_strand_id
1 'polypeptide(L)'
;MPPRVPSQLLPRPRLIERLDTGPDAIVVQGPLGAGKTSLLAAWAAQMEAPVFWCEPRSGRLPFAQMEEFSAQGGALVIDRAERAGAEELQRLGRLIDSDPRLRVILGTRSARTLPELSANTDAALDLIGSQDLMFTADELGAAGLDEQTRQELTRASEGLAVAVRSKLEEMRLGASGARERLRRLLRAELDEGVPGEYETARQLSLLPRIDREALAAWGISDRTVSALDAAGVIEWDGEWASMHPYLRGVLAEEAERSVPEETRHALIAAAVRSSLIHRDPQSALRAAFDAEDFALATEVVLANMVELLEARDSTYASFQRVPVSRLRGYPALKLTLVLLSNMAPETRPRALQLLATESVFQRVQPNRGSHRERVLYRAFEAAALRLTPLANHALPLVRGAVDEFLGLSDEDPGRRRRGRRCRDGSRASA
;
A
#
# COMPACT_ATOMS: atom_id res chain seq x y z
N MET A 1 31.94 6.88 -16.89
CA MET A 1 31.18 7.04 -18.14
C MET A 1 29.74 6.64 -17.88
N PRO A 2 28.75 7.38 -18.41
CA PRO A 2 27.35 7.05 -18.24
C PRO A 2 27.01 5.70 -18.90
N PRO A 3 26.03 4.95 -18.36
CA PRO A 3 25.59 3.71 -18.97
C PRO A 3 24.90 3.97 -20.31
N ARG A 4 24.92 2.98 -21.21
CA ARG A 4 24.28 3.10 -22.52
C ARG A 4 22.76 3.25 -22.36
N VAL A 5 22.20 4.28 -22.98
CA VAL A 5 20.75 4.49 -23.04
C VAL A 5 20.08 3.33 -23.80
N PRO A 6 19.06 2.67 -23.24
CA PRO A 6 18.33 1.62 -23.95
C PRO A 6 17.71 2.15 -25.24
N SER A 7 17.83 1.41 -26.35
CA SER A 7 17.26 1.82 -27.65
C SER A 7 15.74 1.93 -27.67
N GLN A 8 15.06 1.33 -26.68
CA GLN A 8 13.61 1.36 -26.52
C GLN A 8 13.19 2.21 -25.31
N LEU A 9 14.00 3.19 -24.91
CA LEU A 9 13.63 4.10 -23.83
C LEU A 9 12.49 5.00 -24.28
N LEU A 10 11.40 5.01 -23.52
CA LEU A 10 10.29 5.94 -23.76
C LEU A 10 10.70 7.35 -23.33
N PRO A 11 10.35 8.39 -24.10
CA PRO A 11 10.67 9.76 -23.77
C PRO A 11 10.02 10.19 -22.45
N ARG A 12 10.73 11.02 -21.68
CA ARG A 12 10.25 11.63 -20.42
C ARG A 12 10.50 13.13 -20.38
N PRO A 13 9.93 13.90 -21.33
CA PRO A 13 10.26 15.31 -21.53
C PRO A 13 10.09 16.14 -20.26
N ARG A 14 9.02 15.92 -19.49
CA ARG A 14 8.78 16.61 -18.21
C ARG A 14 9.93 16.43 -17.20
N LEU A 15 10.44 15.21 -17.09
CA LEU A 15 11.52 14.92 -16.13
C LEU A 15 12.87 15.41 -16.64
N ILE A 16 13.12 15.32 -17.96
CA ILE A 16 14.32 15.88 -18.57
C ILE A 16 14.35 17.41 -18.38
N GLU A 17 13.25 18.09 -18.67
CA GLU A 17 13.10 19.54 -18.46
C GLU A 17 13.33 19.93 -17.00
N ARG A 18 12.79 19.15 -16.04
CA ARG A 18 13.02 19.39 -14.61
C ARG A 18 14.47 19.17 -14.20
N LEU A 19 15.13 18.16 -14.79
CA LEU A 19 16.57 17.94 -14.62
C LEU A 19 17.41 19.02 -15.29
N ASP A 20 16.91 19.71 -16.31
CA ASP A 20 17.61 20.79 -17.02
C ASP A 20 17.44 22.17 -16.37
N THR A 21 16.27 22.44 -15.83
CA THR A 21 15.89 23.75 -15.25
C THR A 21 15.96 23.80 -13.73
N GLY A 22 16.11 22.64 -13.07
CA GLY A 22 16.20 22.54 -11.62
C GLY A 22 17.47 23.15 -11.03
N PRO A 23 17.54 23.25 -9.69
CA PRO A 23 18.61 23.93 -8.97
C PRO A 23 19.95 23.17 -9.05
N ASP A 24 20.94 23.66 -8.30
CA ASP A 24 22.32 23.16 -8.28
C ASP A 24 22.39 21.66 -7.96
N ALA A 25 21.50 21.16 -7.09
CA ALA A 25 21.40 19.74 -6.80
C ALA A 25 19.98 19.17 -6.83
N ILE A 26 19.82 18.01 -7.48
CA ILE A 26 18.54 17.31 -7.61
C ILE A 26 18.68 15.88 -7.11
N VAL A 27 17.79 15.47 -6.22
CA VAL A 27 17.65 14.07 -5.79
C VAL A 27 16.51 13.42 -6.57
N VAL A 28 16.82 12.36 -7.29
CA VAL A 28 15.87 11.51 -8.00
C VAL A 28 15.63 10.26 -7.16
N GLN A 29 14.52 10.24 -6.43
CA GLN A 29 14.15 9.19 -5.50
C GLN A 29 12.98 8.37 -6.04
N GLY A 30 13.06 7.05 -5.92
CA GLY A 30 11.88 6.21 -6.08
C GLY A 30 12.17 4.72 -6.02
N PRO A 31 11.14 3.88 -6.22
CA PRO A 31 11.25 2.46 -6.02
C PRO A 31 12.15 1.78 -7.06
N LEU A 32 12.40 0.49 -6.83
CA LEU A 32 13.03 -0.38 -7.80
C LEU A 32 12.23 -0.37 -9.11
N GLY A 33 12.93 -0.24 -10.24
CA GLY A 33 12.29 -0.28 -11.56
C GLY A 33 11.54 1.00 -11.94
N ALA A 34 11.62 2.09 -11.16
CA ALA A 34 11.05 3.39 -11.51
C ALA A 34 11.73 4.09 -12.70
N GLY A 35 12.88 3.57 -13.15
CA GLY A 35 13.60 4.09 -14.32
C GLY A 35 14.64 5.17 -14.04
N LYS A 36 15.02 5.39 -12.77
CA LYS A 36 16.02 6.39 -12.34
C LYS A 36 17.30 6.39 -13.19
N THR A 37 18.04 5.27 -13.21
CA THR A 37 19.28 5.12 -14.00
C THR A 37 19.04 5.42 -15.49
N SER A 38 17.90 4.98 -16.05
CA SER A 38 17.58 5.24 -17.46
C SER A 38 17.26 6.70 -17.74
N LEU A 39 16.57 7.39 -16.82
CA LEU A 39 16.30 8.82 -16.88
C LEU A 39 17.61 9.61 -16.82
N LEU A 40 18.45 9.32 -15.82
CA LEU A 40 19.74 9.98 -15.62
C LEU A 40 20.68 9.77 -16.81
N ALA A 41 20.72 8.56 -17.37
CA ALA A 41 21.52 8.26 -18.55
C ALA A 41 21.02 9.01 -19.80
N ALA A 42 19.70 9.12 -19.97
CA ALA A 42 19.10 9.85 -21.08
C ALA A 42 19.33 11.36 -20.98
N TRP A 43 19.27 11.90 -19.77
CA TRP A 43 19.63 13.29 -19.50
C TRP A 43 21.12 13.55 -19.75
N ALA A 44 22.00 12.71 -19.18
CA ALA A 44 23.45 12.84 -19.37
C ALA A 44 23.87 12.73 -20.84
N ALA A 45 23.15 11.96 -21.66
CA ALA A 45 23.41 11.84 -23.10
C ALA A 45 23.01 13.09 -23.91
N GLN A 46 22.17 13.97 -23.35
CA GLN A 46 21.73 15.23 -23.99
C GLN A 46 22.56 16.44 -23.55
N MET A 47 23.35 16.29 -22.48
CA MET A 47 24.19 17.36 -21.96
C MET A 47 25.33 17.72 -22.91
N GLU A 48 25.44 19.01 -23.24
CA GLU A 48 26.61 19.55 -23.96
C GLU A 48 27.83 19.67 -23.05
N ALA A 49 27.61 19.94 -21.75
CA ALA A 49 28.67 20.03 -20.76
C ALA A 49 29.20 18.64 -20.38
N PRO A 50 30.47 18.53 -19.93
CA PRO A 50 31.02 17.29 -19.41
C PRO A 50 30.16 16.69 -18.30
N VAL A 51 30.02 15.36 -18.30
CA VAL A 51 29.31 14.61 -17.25
C VAL A 51 30.25 13.60 -16.59
N PHE A 52 30.42 13.72 -15.28
CA PHE A 52 31.07 12.71 -14.47
C PHE A 52 30.03 11.80 -13.83
N TRP A 53 30.00 10.54 -14.26
CA TRP A 53 29.10 9.53 -13.72
C TRP A 53 29.85 8.58 -12.78
N CYS A 54 29.37 8.44 -11.55
CA CYS A 54 29.89 7.49 -10.58
C CYS A 54 28.79 6.78 -9.78
N GLU A 55 29.18 5.70 -9.10
CA GLU A 55 28.37 4.97 -8.13
C GLU A 55 29.21 4.74 -6.88
N PRO A 56 28.63 4.82 -5.67
CA PRO A 56 29.36 4.50 -4.45
C PRO A 56 29.85 3.04 -4.46
N ARG A 57 31.12 2.83 -4.10
CA ARG A 57 31.72 1.50 -3.96
C ARG A 57 32.14 1.28 -2.52
N SER A 58 31.63 0.21 -1.91
CA SER A 58 31.90 -0.12 -0.51
C SER A 58 31.64 1.07 0.44
N GLY A 59 30.54 1.80 0.23
CA GLY A 59 30.18 2.96 1.03
C GLY A 59 30.79 4.29 0.60
N ARG A 60 31.75 4.30 -0.33
CA ARG A 60 32.59 5.48 -0.62
C ARG A 60 32.36 6.08 -2.01
N LEU A 61 32.42 7.40 -2.08
CA LEU A 61 32.42 8.17 -3.32
C LEU A 61 33.87 8.46 -3.78
N PRO A 62 34.11 8.57 -5.10
CA PRO A 62 35.43 8.84 -5.64
C PRO A 62 35.83 10.34 -5.54
N PHE A 63 35.90 10.89 -4.32
CA PHE A 63 36.07 12.33 -4.10
C PHE A 63 37.25 12.97 -4.84
N ALA A 64 38.41 12.31 -4.88
CA ALA A 64 39.58 12.88 -5.57
C ALA A 64 39.30 13.16 -7.06
N GLN A 65 38.54 12.29 -7.73
CA GLN A 65 38.17 12.45 -9.14
C GLN A 65 37.01 13.45 -9.30
N MET A 66 36.11 13.51 -8.32
CA MET A 66 35.02 14.47 -8.29
C MET A 66 35.51 15.91 -8.10
N GLU A 67 36.49 16.12 -7.21
CA GLU A 67 37.12 17.42 -6.97
C GLU A 67 37.91 17.89 -8.21
N GLU A 68 38.67 16.99 -8.84
CA GLU A 68 39.38 17.26 -10.10
C GLU A 68 38.41 17.63 -11.23
N PHE A 69 37.28 16.92 -11.33
CA PHE A 69 36.23 17.21 -12.30
C PHE A 69 35.51 18.53 -12.00
N SER A 70 35.20 18.81 -10.73
CA SER A 70 34.51 20.05 -10.32
C SER A 70 35.29 21.28 -10.77
N ALA A 71 36.63 21.27 -10.63
CA ALA A 71 37.48 22.36 -11.09
C ALA A 71 37.30 22.70 -12.58
N GLN A 72 36.89 21.73 -13.41
CA GLN A 72 36.64 21.89 -14.85
C GLN A 72 35.21 22.38 -15.16
N GLY A 73 34.29 22.23 -14.21
CA GLY A 73 32.86 22.52 -14.37
C GLY A 73 32.11 21.44 -15.15
N GLY A 74 30.80 21.35 -14.93
CA GLY A 74 29.93 20.38 -15.60
C GLY A 74 28.91 19.76 -14.66
N ALA A 75 28.50 18.54 -14.98
CA ALA A 75 27.51 17.80 -14.21
C ALA A 75 28.08 16.54 -13.55
N LEU A 76 27.81 16.37 -12.27
CA LEU A 76 28.10 15.18 -11.49
C LEU A 76 26.82 14.35 -11.33
N VAL A 77 26.86 13.10 -11.78
CA VAL A 77 25.78 12.13 -11.58
C VAL A 77 26.25 11.02 -10.65
N ILE A 78 25.55 10.87 -9.53
CA ILE A 78 25.77 9.80 -8.55
C ILE A 78 24.57 8.84 -8.63
N ASP A 79 24.75 7.69 -9.28
CA ASP A 79 23.72 6.65 -9.29
C ASP A 79 23.87 5.74 -8.06
N ARG A 80 22.74 5.18 -7.59
CA ARG A 80 22.65 4.36 -6.37
C ARG A 80 23.23 5.06 -5.13
N ALA A 81 22.89 6.33 -4.93
CA ALA A 81 23.40 7.15 -3.82
C ALA A 81 23.03 6.59 -2.43
N GLU A 82 22.02 5.72 -2.32
CA GLU A 82 21.71 4.97 -1.09
C GLU A 82 22.87 4.10 -0.58
N ARG A 83 23.85 3.80 -1.44
CA ARG A 83 25.04 3.03 -1.09
C ARG A 83 26.16 3.88 -0.50
N ALA A 84 26.05 5.21 -0.53
CA ALA A 84 27.01 6.09 0.13
C ALA A 84 26.78 6.13 1.65
N GLY A 85 27.86 6.21 2.41
CA GLY A 85 27.80 6.48 3.85
C GLY A 85 27.48 7.95 4.15
N ALA A 86 26.98 8.23 5.35
CA ALA A 86 26.60 9.58 5.78
C ALA A 86 27.77 10.58 5.71
N GLU A 87 28.99 10.16 6.07
CA GLU A 87 30.20 10.99 5.96
C GLU A 87 30.49 11.42 4.52
N GLU A 88 30.18 10.56 3.55
CA GLU A 88 30.40 10.84 2.13
C GLU A 88 29.34 11.81 1.59
N LEU A 89 28.09 11.69 2.04
CA LEU A 89 27.05 12.69 1.73
C LEU A 89 27.35 14.05 2.37
N GLN A 90 27.91 14.08 3.58
CA GLN A 90 28.39 15.32 4.19
C GLN A 90 29.54 15.96 3.40
N ARG A 91 30.49 15.17 2.91
CA ARG A 91 31.56 15.68 2.03
C ARG A 91 31.01 16.18 0.71
N LEU A 92 29.96 15.54 0.19
CA LEU A 92 29.31 15.96 -1.05
C LEU A 92 28.61 17.31 -0.88
N GLY A 93 27.91 17.53 0.22
CA GLY A 93 27.28 18.83 0.51
C GLY A 93 28.31 19.97 0.52
N ARG A 94 29.46 19.76 1.18
CA ARG A 94 30.58 20.72 1.14
C ARG A 94 31.14 20.97 -0.26
N LEU A 95 31.19 19.94 -1.10
CA LEU A 95 31.64 20.08 -2.49
C LEU A 95 30.67 20.96 -3.29
N ILE A 96 29.36 20.73 -3.13
CA ILE A 96 28.30 21.53 -3.78
C ILE A 96 28.43 23.00 -3.37
N ASP A 97 28.56 23.28 -2.08
CA ASP A 97 28.68 24.66 -1.58
C ASP A 97 29.96 25.36 -2.07
N SER A 98 31.03 24.59 -2.31
CA SER A 98 32.33 25.14 -2.74
C SER A 98 32.40 25.50 -4.23
N ASP A 99 31.53 24.92 -5.06
CA ASP A 99 31.52 25.15 -6.50
C ASP A 99 30.09 25.31 -7.06
N PRO A 100 29.56 26.55 -7.07
CA PRO A 100 28.21 26.84 -7.58
C PRO A 100 28.00 26.54 -9.07
N ARG A 101 29.07 26.22 -9.82
CA ARG A 101 28.97 25.83 -11.24
C ARG A 101 28.78 24.33 -11.41
N LEU A 102 28.95 23.56 -10.34
CA LEU A 102 28.78 22.12 -10.34
C LEU A 102 27.31 21.78 -10.20
N ARG A 103 26.74 21.17 -11.24
CA ARG A 103 25.40 20.58 -11.15
C ARG A 103 25.50 19.17 -10.61
N VAL A 104 24.74 18.82 -9.58
CA VAL A 104 24.75 17.48 -8.97
C VAL A 104 23.40 16.81 -9.07
N ILE A 105 23.36 15.58 -9.59
CA ILE A 105 22.13 14.79 -9.66
C ILE A 105 22.37 13.43 -9.01
N LEU A 106 21.54 13.09 -8.02
CA LEU A 106 21.64 11.84 -7.28
C LEU A 106 20.47 10.93 -7.60
N GLY A 107 20.74 9.73 -8.14
CA GLY A 107 19.75 8.66 -8.21
C GLY A 107 19.77 7.85 -6.92
N THR A 108 18.64 7.77 -6.21
CA THR A 108 18.55 7.02 -4.93
C THR A 108 17.29 6.20 -4.82
N ARG A 109 17.34 5.12 -4.03
CA ARG A 109 16.16 4.38 -3.58
C ARG A 109 15.72 4.77 -2.17
N SER A 110 16.62 5.32 -1.36
CA SER A 110 16.36 5.57 0.05
C SER A 110 15.87 6.99 0.30
N ALA A 111 14.85 7.11 1.16
CA ALA A 111 14.33 8.39 1.62
C ALA A 111 15.33 9.19 2.49
N ARG A 112 16.42 8.57 2.96
CA ARG A 112 17.42 9.23 3.82
C ARG A 112 18.34 10.20 3.08
N THR A 113 18.54 10.01 1.77
CA THR A 113 19.57 10.72 1.01
C THR A 113 19.33 12.23 0.98
N LEU A 114 18.08 12.67 0.76
CA LEU A 114 17.76 14.10 0.70
C LEU A 114 17.91 14.79 2.07
N PRO A 115 17.32 14.29 3.18
CA PRO A 115 17.54 14.88 4.50
C PRO A 115 19.01 14.94 4.90
N GLU A 116 19.78 13.87 4.65
CA GLU A 116 21.22 13.85 4.95
C GLU A 116 22.00 14.87 4.12
N LEU A 117 21.69 15.02 2.83
CA LEU A 117 22.34 16.01 1.99
C LEU A 117 21.96 17.44 2.41
N SER A 118 20.66 17.70 2.61
CA SER A 118 20.12 19.00 3.02
C SER A 118 20.67 19.49 4.36
N ALA A 119 21.04 18.58 5.26
CA ALA A 119 21.66 18.95 6.53
C ALA A 119 23.13 19.39 6.40
N ASN A 120 23.75 19.20 5.23
CA ASN A 120 25.18 19.39 4.99
C ASN A 120 25.50 20.30 3.78
N THR A 121 24.50 21.00 3.24
CA THR A 121 24.65 21.96 2.13
C THR A 121 23.71 23.13 2.31
N ASP A 122 24.17 24.33 1.94
CA ASP A 122 23.33 25.54 1.88
C ASP A 122 22.69 25.72 0.49
N ALA A 123 23.08 24.89 -0.48
CA ALA A 123 22.55 24.94 -1.84
C ALA A 123 21.06 24.57 -1.92
N ALA A 124 20.39 25.12 -2.93
CA ALA A 124 19.01 24.78 -3.22
C ALA A 124 18.93 23.32 -3.72
N LEU A 125 18.08 22.52 -3.07
CA LEU A 125 17.83 21.13 -3.43
C LEU A 125 16.42 20.96 -4.00
N ASP A 126 16.27 20.20 -5.08
CA ASP A 126 14.97 19.71 -5.57
C ASP A 126 14.85 18.19 -5.44
N LEU A 127 13.62 17.69 -5.28
CA LEU A 127 13.29 16.27 -5.17
C LEU A 127 12.34 15.85 -6.29
N ILE A 128 12.82 14.99 -7.18
CA ILE A 128 11.98 14.20 -8.08
C ILE A 128 11.61 12.91 -7.34
N GLY A 129 10.40 12.86 -6.79
CA GLY A 129 9.95 11.76 -5.94
C GLY A 129 9.35 10.58 -6.71
N SER A 130 8.94 9.54 -5.98
CA SER A 130 8.37 8.32 -6.55
C SER A 130 7.19 8.59 -7.49
N GLN A 131 6.26 9.46 -7.09
CA GLN A 131 5.10 9.83 -7.91
C GLN A 131 5.51 10.58 -9.19
N ASP A 132 6.53 11.44 -9.11
CA ASP A 132 7.06 12.13 -10.28
C ASP A 132 7.69 11.15 -11.28
N LEU A 133 8.24 10.02 -10.82
CA LEU A 133 8.87 9.03 -11.68
C LEU A 133 7.88 8.11 -12.40
N MET A 134 6.60 8.16 -12.06
CA MET A 134 5.59 7.36 -12.75
C MET A 134 5.31 7.94 -14.14
N PHE A 135 5.18 7.05 -15.13
CA PHE A 135 4.78 7.45 -16.46
C PHE A 135 3.38 8.03 -16.45
N THR A 136 3.27 9.22 -16.99
CA THR A 136 2.00 9.92 -17.21
C THR A 136 1.36 9.52 -18.54
N ALA A 137 0.05 9.73 -18.67
CA ALA A 137 -0.65 9.53 -19.94
C ALA A 137 -0.08 10.41 -21.08
N ASP A 138 0.46 11.57 -20.76
CA ASP A 138 1.06 12.49 -21.72
C ASP A 138 2.42 11.99 -22.22
N GLU A 139 3.27 11.47 -21.34
CA GLU A 139 4.55 10.86 -21.73
C GLU A 139 4.35 9.62 -22.59
N LEU A 140 3.35 8.79 -22.25
CA LEU A 140 2.98 7.66 -23.09
C LEU A 140 2.43 8.12 -24.46
N GLY A 141 1.74 9.26 -24.50
CA GLY A 141 1.23 9.87 -25.74
C GLY A 141 2.35 10.40 -26.62
N ALA A 142 3.34 11.08 -26.01
CA ALA A 142 4.55 11.55 -26.69
C ALA A 142 5.39 10.40 -27.27
N ALA A 143 5.28 9.19 -26.71
CA ALA A 143 5.87 7.97 -27.26
C ALA A 143 5.11 7.39 -28.48
N GLY A 144 4.03 8.03 -28.93
CA GLY A 144 3.23 7.62 -30.07
C GLY A 144 2.19 6.53 -29.78
N LEU A 145 1.82 6.31 -28.51
CA LEU A 145 0.83 5.31 -28.12
C LEU A 145 -0.59 5.86 -28.21
N ASP A 146 -1.51 5.06 -28.76
CA ASP A 146 -2.93 5.40 -28.84
C ASP A 146 -3.60 5.43 -27.44
N GLU A 147 -4.75 6.11 -27.33
CA GLU A 147 -5.47 6.29 -26.06
C GLU A 147 -5.82 4.97 -25.36
N GLN A 148 -6.22 3.94 -26.10
CA GLN A 148 -6.62 2.66 -25.52
C GLN A 148 -5.41 1.95 -24.89
N THR A 149 -4.30 1.91 -25.62
CA THR A 149 -3.01 1.37 -25.16
C THR A 149 -2.52 2.14 -23.94
N ARG A 150 -2.64 3.48 -23.92
CA ARG A 150 -2.27 4.31 -22.78
C ARG A 150 -3.08 3.98 -21.53
N GLN A 151 -4.39 3.89 -21.64
CA GLN A 151 -5.26 3.52 -20.52
C GLN A 151 -4.96 2.12 -19.99
N GLU A 152 -4.72 1.15 -20.87
CA GLU A 152 -4.35 -0.21 -20.47
C GLU A 152 -3.02 -0.21 -19.72
N LEU A 153 -2.00 0.48 -20.25
CA LEU A 153 -0.69 0.56 -19.61
C LEU A 153 -0.77 1.23 -18.25
N THR A 154 -1.40 2.40 -18.16
CA THR A 154 -1.55 3.11 -16.87
C THR A 154 -2.24 2.23 -15.84
N ARG A 155 -3.31 1.53 -16.22
CA ARG A 155 -4.06 0.65 -15.31
C ARG A 155 -3.27 -0.58 -14.88
N ALA A 156 -2.47 -1.17 -15.77
CA ALA A 156 -1.72 -2.40 -15.50
C ALA A 156 -0.36 -2.16 -14.80
N SER A 157 0.21 -0.96 -14.97
CA SER A 157 1.57 -0.63 -14.49
C SER A 157 1.60 0.38 -13.37
N GLU A 158 0.52 1.13 -13.18
CA GLU A 158 0.47 2.35 -12.34
C GLU A 158 1.60 3.34 -12.67
N GLY A 159 2.06 3.33 -13.92
CA GLY A 159 3.13 4.20 -14.41
C GLY A 159 4.56 3.72 -14.09
N LEU A 160 4.75 2.63 -13.33
CA LEU A 160 6.09 2.14 -13.01
C LEU A 160 6.85 1.73 -14.28
N ALA A 161 8.06 2.26 -14.47
CA ALA A 161 8.77 2.14 -15.74
C ALA A 161 9.03 0.69 -16.17
N VAL A 162 9.45 -0.18 -15.24
CA VAL A 162 9.67 -1.61 -15.53
C VAL A 162 8.37 -2.32 -15.91
N ALA A 163 7.24 -1.91 -15.33
CA ALA A 163 5.93 -2.47 -15.61
C ALA A 163 5.38 -2.01 -16.97
N VAL A 164 5.51 -0.72 -17.29
CA VAL A 164 5.18 -0.16 -18.61
C VAL A 164 5.97 -0.88 -19.70
N ARG A 165 7.30 -1.02 -19.52
CA ARG A 165 8.15 -1.74 -20.47
C ARG A 165 7.77 -3.20 -20.61
N SER A 166 7.51 -3.89 -19.50
CA SER A 166 7.04 -5.27 -19.49
C SER A 166 5.77 -5.43 -20.33
N LYS A 167 4.78 -4.56 -20.12
CA LYS A 167 3.48 -4.70 -20.80
C LYS A 167 3.58 -4.34 -22.28
N LEU A 168 4.41 -3.35 -22.65
CA LEU A 168 4.71 -3.05 -24.05
C LEU A 168 5.43 -4.21 -24.76
N GLU A 169 6.37 -4.88 -24.08
CA GLU A 169 7.04 -6.07 -24.61
C GLU A 169 6.05 -7.23 -24.80
N GLU A 170 5.14 -7.44 -23.85
CA GLU A 170 4.08 -8.44 -23.93
C GLU A 170 3.12 -8.17 -25.11
N MET A 171 2.69 -6.93 -25.30
CA MET A 171 1.84 -6.54 -26.44
C MET A 171 2.53 -6.79 -27.79
N ARG A 172 3.86 -6.61 -27.87
CA ARG A 172 4.62 -6.78 -29.11
C ARG A 172 4.98 -8.23 -29.42
N LEU A 173 5.33 -9.01 -28.40
CA LEU A 173 5.91 -10.35 -28.55
C LEU A 173 4.98 -11.48 -28.06
N GLY A 174 3.82 -11.15 -27.48
CA GLY A 174 2.88 -12.10 -26.86
C GLY A 174 3.30 -12.58 -25.47
N ALA A 175 4.55 -12.35 -25.05
CA ALA A 175 5.05 -12.63 -23.71
C ALA A 175 6.25 -11.73 -23.39
N SER A 176 6.34 -11.21 -22.15
CA SER A 176 7.48 -10.40 -21.73
C SER A 176 8.49 -11.14 -20.87
N GLY A 177 8.07 -12.17 -20.10
CA GLY A 177 8.93 -12.81 -19.09
C GLY A 177 9.46 -11.85 -18.01
N ALA A 178 8.99 -10.60 -17.98
CA ALA A 178 9.59 -9.54 -17.17
C ALA A 178 9.28 -9.69 -15.68
N ARG A 179 8.11 -10.23 -15.31
CA ARG A 179 7.79 -10.57 -13.91
C ARG A 179 8.80 -11.57 -13.34
N GLU A 180 9.16 -12.60 -14.12
CA GLU A 180 10.16 -13.59 -13.71
C GLU A 180 11.58 -13.01 -13.66
N ARG A 181 11.95 -12.14 -14.60
CA ARG A 181 13.23 -11.40 -14.52
C ARG A 181 13.30 -10.50 -13.29
N LEU A 182 12.23 -9.76 -13.00
CA LEU A 182 12.14 -8.89 -11.83
C LEU A 182 12.18 -9.70 -10.53
N ARG A 183 11.51 -10.85 -10.48
CA ARG A 183 11.58 -11.77 -9.33
C ARG A 183 13.02 -12.25 -9.07
N ARG A 184 13.73 -12.68 -10.11
CA ARG A 184 15.15 -13.07 -10.00
C ARG A 184 16.04 -11.92 -9.56
N LEU A 185 15.78 -10.70 -10.07
CA LEU A 185 16.50 -9.50 -9.65
C LEU A 185 16.25 -9.17 -8.17
N LEU A 186 14.99 -9.18 -7.72
CA LEU A 186 14.61 -8.96 -6.34
C LEU A 186 15.26 -9.99 -5.41
N ARG A 187 15.26 -11.25 -5.81
CA ARG A 187 15.93 -12.32 -5.06
C ARG A 187 17.43 -12.09 -4.96
N ALA A 188 18.09 -11.76 -6.07
CA ALA A 188 19.53 -11.48 -6.06
C ALA A 188 19.89 -10.27 -5.19
N GLU A 189 19.15 -9.15 -5.31
CA GLU A 189 19.43 -7.93 -4.53
C GLU A 189 19.15 -8.10 -3.03
N LEU A 190 18.14 -8.88 -2.65
CA LEU A 190 17.79 -9.10 -1.25
C LEU A 190 18.56 -10.26 -0.59
N ASP A 191 19.01 -11.26 -1.36
CA ASP A 191 19.80 -12.38 -0.80
C ASP A 191 21.29 -12.03 -0.64
N GLU A 192 21.77 -10.91 -1.21
CA GLU A 192 23.15 -10.40 -1.00
C GLU A 192 23.38 -9.87 0.43
N GLY A 193 22.31 -9.59 1.18
CA GLY A 193 22.33 -8.96 2.50
C GLY A 193 22.16 -9.94 3.67
N VAL A 194 21.10 -9.72 4.45
CA VAL A 194 20.75 -10.57 5.60
C VAL A 194 19.89 -11.75 5.13
N PRO A 195 20.16 -12.99 5.59
CA PRO A 195 19.28 -14.11 5.30
C PRO A 195 17.82 -13.81 5.67
N GLY A 196 16.90 -14.01 4.73
CA GLY A 196 15.46 -13.85 4.95
C GLY A 196 14.85 -12.52 4.52
N GLU A 197 15.63 -11.57 3.99
CA GLU A 197 15.10 -10.31 3.45
C GLU A 197 14.10 -10.57 2.30
N TYR A 198 14.43 -11.46 1.37
CA TYR A 198 13.52 -11.84 0.28
C TYR A 198 12.22 -12.48 0.79
N GLU A 199 12.32 -13.33 1.82
CA GLU A 199 11.13 -13.96 2.41
C GLU A 199 10.27 -12.94 3.16
N THR A 200 10.90 -11.98 3.84
CA THR A 200 10.19 -10.85 4.47
C THR A 200 9.48 -10.01 3.40
N ALA A 201 10.15 -9.65 2.31
CA ALA A 201 9.54 -8.91 1.21
C ALA A 201 8.31 -9.63 0.62
N ARG A 202 8.37 -10.96 0.50
CA ARG A 202 7.22 -11.78 0.07
C ARG A 202 6.07 -11.74 1.06
N GLN A 203 6.34 -11.88 2.35
CA GLN A 203 5.29 -11.79 3.36
C GLN A 203 4.63 -10.41 3.36
N LEU A 204 5.43 -9.34 3.28
CA LEU A 204 4.92 -7.97 3.21
C LEU A 204 4.13 -7.71 1.92
N SER A 205 4.41 -8.43 0.83
CA SER A 205 3.65 -8.28 -0.42
C SER A 205 2.19 -8.71 -0.32
N LEU A 206 1.83 -9.47 0.71
CA LEU A 206 0.43 -9.83 1.01
C LEU A 206 -0.37 -8.67 1.63
N LEU A 207 0.32 -7.58 1.99
CA LEU A 207 -0.26 -6.46 2.71
C LEU A 207 -0.28 -5.21 1.83
N PRO A 208 -1.34 -4.38 1.90
CA PRO A 208 -1.35 -3.10 1.21
C PRO A 208 -0.34 -2.12 1.82
N ARG A 209 -0.25 -2.08 3.15
CA ARG A 209 0.68 -1.25 3.93
C ARG A 209 0.80 -1.79 5.36
N ILE A 210 1.84 -1.38 6.07
CA ILE A 210 2.11 -1.81 7.45
C ILE A 210 2.93 -0.73 8.18
N ASP A 211 2.75 -0.57 9.49
CA ASP A 211 3.53 0.38 10.29
C ASP A 211 4.76 -0.27 10.94
N ARG A 212 5.64 0.55 11.54
CA ARG A 212 6.84 0.06 12.22
C ARG A 212 6.53 -0.81 13.45
N GLU A 213 5.49 -0.47 14.20
CA GLU A 213 5.15 -1.20 15.42
C GLU A 213 4.70 -2.63 15.12
N ALA A 214 3.91 -2.82 14.06
CA ALA A 214 3.48 -4.13 13.61
C ALA A 214 4.64 -4.94 13.01
N LEU A 215 5.54 -4.30 12.25
CA LEU A 215 6.78 -4.95 11.78
C LEU A 215 7.62 -5.46 12.97
N ALA A 216 7.81 -4.62 13.99
CA ALA A 216 8.55 -4.98 15.20
C ALA A 216 7.85 -6.12 15.99
N ALA A 217 6.51 -6.07 16.10
CA ALA A 217 5.73 -7.13 16.74
C ALA A 217 5.83 -8.48 16.02
N TRP A 218 6.17 -8.49 14.73
CA TRP A 218 6.45 -9.70 13.95
C TRP A 218 7.91 -10.17 14.03
N GLY A 219 8.74 -9.47 14.80
CA GLY A 219 10.17 -9.77 14.91
C GLY A 219 10.96 -9.37 13.66
N ILE A 220 10.40 -8.51 12.80
CA ILE A 220 11.14 -7.95 11.66
C ILE A 220 12.05 -6.86 12.22
N SER A 221 13.36 -7.07 12.10
CA SER A 221 14.36 -6.14 12.64
C SER A 221 14.41 -4.82 11.83
N ASP A 222 14.73 -3.71 12.50
CA ASP A 222 14.97 -2.41 11.84
C ASP A 222 16.03 -2.51 10.74
N ARG A 223 16.99 -3.43 10.88
CA ARG A 223 18.00 -3.72 9.85
C ARG A 223 17.36 -4.28 8.58
N THR A 224 16.47 -5.26 8.71
CA THR A 224 15.70 -5.83 7.59
C THR A 224 14.83 -4.77 6.94
N VAL A 225 14.15 -3.97 7.74
CA VAL A 225 13.32 -2.86 7.25
C VAL A 225 14.14 -1.84 6.45
N SER A 226 15.29 -1.44 6.99
CA SER A 226 16.22 -0.52 6.31
C SER A 226 16.79 -1.11 5.03
N ALA A 227 17.02 -2.42 4.98
CA ALA A 227 17.47 -3.11 3.78
C ALA A 227 16.39 -3.12 2.69
N LEU A 228 15.12 -3.36 3.05
CA LEU A 228 14.00 -3.32 2.11
C LEU A 228 13.77 -1.90 1.55
N ASP A 229 13.89 -0.86 2.38
CA ASP A 229 13.85 0.55 1.96
C ASP A 229 15.02 0.87 1.01
N ALA A 230 16.25 0.52 1.39
CA ALA A 230 17.43 0.73 0.56
C ALA A 230 17.36 -0.06 -0.76
N ALA A 231 16.73 -1.22 -0.78
CA ALA A 231 16.48 -1.98 -2.00
C ALA A 231 15.40 -1.34 -2.89
N GLY A 232 14.65 -0.35 -2.39
CA GLY A 232 13.53 0.30 -3.08
C GLY A 232 12.32 -0.64 -3.25
N VAL A 233 12.19 -1.61 -2.35
CA VAL A 233 11.10 -2.60 -2.32
C VAL A 233 9.91 -2.06 -1.54
N ILE A 234 10.19 -1.36 -0.44
CA ILE A 234 9.19 -0.61 0.31
C ILE A 234 9.50 0.88 0.24
N GLU A 235 8.47 1.70 0.42
CA GLU A 235 8.54 3.14 0.56
C GLU A 235 7.78 3.55 1.82
N TRP A 236 8.29 4.59 2.48
CA TRP A 236 7.70 5.17 3.68
C TRP A 236 6.90 6.42 3.36
N ASP A 237 5.63 6.42 3.77
CA ASP A 237 4.77 7.61 3.85
C ASP A 237 4.39 7.83 5.32
N GLY A 238 5.12 8.74 5.98
CA GLY A 238 5.06 8.91 7.43
C GLY A 238 5.39 7.61 8.17
N GLU A 239 4.41 7.06 8.87
CA GLU A 239 4.54 5.81 9.65
C GLU A 239 4.23 4.54 8.84
N TRP A 240 3.78 4.68 7.60
CA TRP A 240 3.34 3.56 6.78
C TRP A 240 4.42 3.14 5.78
N ALA A 241 4.81 1.87 5.83
CA ALA A 241 5.54 1.21 4.76
C ALA A 241 4.56 0.60 3.75
N SER A 242 4.81 0.82 2.47
CA SER A 242 4.04 0.19 1.38
C SER A 242 4.95 -0.24 0.24
N MET A 243 4.49 -1.21 -0.55
CA MET A 243 5.18 -1.66 -1.75
C MET A 243 4.42 -1.18 -2.98
N HIS A 244 5.14 -0.72 -4.00
CA HIS A 244 4.52 -0.34 -5.27
C HIS A 244 3.65 -1.50 -5.80
N PRO A 245 2.38 -1.28 -6.20
CA PRO A 245 1.44 -2.37 -6.48
C PRO A 245 1.91 -3.39 -7.53
N TYR A 246 2.65 -2.95 -8.54
CA TYR A 246 3.29 -3.88 -9.49
C TYR A 246 4.34 -4.80 -8.85
N LEU A 247 5.25 -4.26 -8.02
CA LEU A 247 6.25 -5.07 -7.29
C LEU A 247 5.53 -6.03 -6.33
N ARG A 248 4.50 -5.51 -5.64
CA ARG A 248 3.64 -6.28 -4.74
C ARG A 248 3.03 -7.47 -5.45
N GLY A 249 2.42 -7.26 -6.62
CA GLY A 249 1.82 -8.33 -7.40
C GLY A 249 2.82 -9.40 -7.86
N VAL A 250 4.07 -9.02 -8.19
CA VAL A 250 5.10 -9.99 -8.60
C VAL A 250 5.49 -10.93 -7.46
N LEU A 251 5.59 -10.41 -6.23
CA LEU A 251 5.93 -11.18 -5.04
C LEU A 251 4.72 -11.92 -4.46
N ALA A 252 3.54 -11.31 -4.50
CA ALA A 252 2.30 -11.88 -3.96
C ALA A 252 1.93 -13.19 -4.67
N GLU A 253 2.10 -13.28 -5.99
CA GLU A 253 1.90 -14.53 -6.75
C GLU A 253 2.73 -15.71 -6.22
N GLU A 254 3.94 -15.43 -5.72
CA GLU A 254 4.82 -16.44 -5.13
C GLU A 254 4.44 -16.69 -3.67
N ALA A 255 4.09 -15.63 -2.94
CA ALA A 255 3.70 -15.69 -1.53
C ALA A 255 2.39 -16.47 -1.34
N GLU A 256 1.39 -16.28 -2.19
CA GLU A 256 0.11 -17.01 -2.14
C GLU A 256 0.29 -18.53 -2.26
N ARG A 257 1.33 -18.98 -2.97
CA ARG A 257 1.61 -20.42 -3.17
C ARG A 257 2.47 -21.02 -2.05
N SER A 258 3.26 -20.22 -1.35
CA SER A 258 4.30 -20.70 -0.43
C SER A 258 4.03 -20.37 1.04
N VAL A 259 3.36 -19.25 1.31
CA VAL A 259 3.10 -18.78 2.66
C VAL A 259 1.88 -19.55 3.19
N PRO A 260 2.00 -20.24 4.34
CA PRO A 260 0.87 -20.95 4.95
C PRO A 260 -0.33 -20.04 5.17
N GLU A 261 -1.54 -20.60 5.04
CA GLU A 261 -2.79 -19.87 5.21
C GLU A 261 -2.91 -19.23 6.60
N GLU A 262 -2.45 -19.94 7.65
CA GLU A 262 -2.43 -19.43 9.01
C GLU A 262 -1.54 -18.18 9.15
N THR A 263 -0.37 -18.20 8.51
CA THR A 263 0.56 -17.06 8.49
C THR A 263 -0.07 -15.88 7.74
N ARG A 264 -0.69 -16.12 6.58
CA ARG A 264 -1.37 -15.08 5.80
C ARG A 264 -2.48 -14.41 6.61
N HIS A 265 -3.35 -15.19 7.27
CA HIS A 265 -4.39 -14.64 8.13
C HIS A 265 -3.82 -13.84 9.30
N ALA A 266 -2.74 -14.31 9.94
CA ALA A 266 -2.08 -13.58 11.01
C ALA A 266 -1.50 -12.23 10.56
N LEU A 267 -0.87 -12.18 9.38
CA LEU A 267 -0.31 -10.97 8.79
C LEU A 267 -1.42 -9.94 8.50
N ILE A 268 -2.51 -10.38 7.86
CA ILE A 268 -3.66 -9.52 7.52
C ILE A 268 -4.32 -9.01 8.79
N ALA A 269 -4.56 -9.86 9.79
CA ALA A 269 -5.14 -9.46 11.06
C ALA A 269 -4.29 -8.40 11.78
N ALA A 270 -2.96 -8.51 11.75
CA ALA A 270 -2.10 -7.50 12.35
C ALA A 270 -2.06 -6.18 11.54
N ALA A 271 -2.09 -6.22 10.20
CA ALA A 271 -2.23 -5.00 9.39
C ALA A 271 -3.57 -4.28 9.62
N VAL A 272 -4.66 -5.03 9.80
CA VAL A 272 -5.97 -4.51 10.20
C VAL A 272 -5.91 -3.87 11.58
N ARG A 273 -5.32 -4.55 12.58
CA ARG A 273 -5.15 -3.99 13.92
C ARG A 273 -4.32 -2.71 13.92
N SER A 274 -3.20 -2.69 13.21
CA SER A 274 -2.38 -1.49 13.02
C SER A 274 -3.21 -0.34 12.46
N SER A 275 -3.99 -0.58 11.39
CA SER A 275 -4.89 0.45 10.83
C SER A 275 -5.92 0.97 11.84
N LEU A 276 -6.47 0.10 12.70
CA LEU A 276 -7.41 0.51 13.74
C LEU A 276 -6.75 1.31 14.88
N ILE A 277 -5.51 0.98 15.26
CA ILE A 277 -4.73 1.76 16.25
C ILE A 277 -4.54 3.20 15.75
N HIS A 278 -4.28 3.36 14.46
CA HIS A 278 -4.12 4.66 13.79
C HIS A 278 -5.44 5.34 13.41
N ARG A 279 -6.58 4.84 13.88
CA ARG A 279 -7.93 5.37 13.58
C ARG A 279 -8.22 5.47 12.08
N ASP A 280 -7.78 4.49 11.31
CA ASP A 280 -8.12 4.34 9.89
C ASP A 280 -8.96 3.06 9.66
N PRO A 281 -10.26 3.09 10.00
CA PRO A 281 -11.14 1.95 9.76
C PRO A 281 -11.40 1.71 8.27
N GLN A 282 -11.19 2.68 7.37
CA GLN A 282 -11.35 2.48 5.93
C GLN A 282 -10.30 1.52 5.39
N SER A 283 -9.03 1.76 5.74
CA SER A 283 -7.93 0.90 5.33
C SER A 283 -8.00 -0.47 5.99
N ALA A 284 -8.42 -0.53 7.26
CA ALA A 284 -8.71 -1.79 7.96
C ALA A 284 -9.77 -2.62 7.22
N LEU A 285 -10.88 -1.99 6.82
CA LEU A 285 -11.96 -2.67 6.10
C LEU A 285 -11.51 -3.14 4.71
N ARG A 286 -10.77 -2.31 3.98
CA ARG A 286 -10.22 -2.68 2.66
C ARG A 286 -9.27 -3.87 2.76
N ALA A 287 -8.36 -3.87 3.73
CA ALA A 287 -7.45 -4.99 3.95
C ALA A 287 -8.20 -6.30 4.25
N ALA A 288 -9.26 -6.25 5.05
CA ALA A 288 -10.09 -7.43 5.33
C ALA A 288 -10.87 -7.92 4.08
N PHE A 289 -11.36 -7.00 3.24
CA PHE A 289 -12.03 -7.38 1.98
C PHE A 289 -11.08 -7.93 0.93
N ASP A 290 -9.91 -7.32 0.75
CA ASP A 290 -8.89 -7.81 -0.18
C ASP A 290 -8.38 -9.20 0.24
N ALA A 291 -8.43 -9.51 1.54
CA ALA A 291 -8.13 -10.82 2.11
C ALA A 291 -9.25 -11.87 1.99
N GLU A 292 -10.44 -11.46 1.53
CA GLU A 292 -11.69 -12.24 1.63
C GLU A 292 -12.06 -12.70 3.07
N ASP A 293 -11.50 -12.07 4.11
CA ASP A 293 -11.82 -12.34 5.51
C ASP A 293 -13.01 -11.50 5.97
N PHE A 294 -14.20 -11.96 5.60
CA PHE A 294 -15.46 -11.27 5.92
C PHE A 294 -15.82 -11.33 7.41
N ALA A 295 -15.23 -12.24 8.18
CA ALA A 295 -15.38 -12.28 9.63
C ALA A 295 -14.63 -11.09 10.26
N LEU A 296 -13.37 -10.91 9.90
CA LEU A 296 -12.59 -9.75 10.31
C LEU A 296 -13.20 -8.43 9.81
N ALA A 297 -13.70 -8.39 8.57
CA ALA A 297 -14.40 -7.21 8.05
C ALA A 297 -15.66 -6.88 8.87
N THR A 298 -16.38 -7.91 9.35
CA THR A 298 -17.54 -7.74 10.24
C THR A 298 -17.13 -7.12 11.56
N GLU A 299 -16.02 -7.56 12.15
CA GLU A 299 -15.47 -6.96 13.38
C GLU A 299 -15.11 -5.49 13.19
N VAL A 300 -14.41 -5.15 12.10
CA VAL A 300 -14.05 -3.76 11.75
C VAL A 300 -15.30 -2.89 11.63
N VAL A 301 -16.31 -3.37 10.88
CA VAL A 301 -17.57 -2.64 10.68
C VAL A 301 -18.31 -2.42 11.99
N LEU A 302 -18.46 -3.46 12.81
CA LEU A 302 -19.21 -3.35 14.05
C LEU A 302 -18.52 -2.44 15.08
N ALA A 303 -17.19 -2.43 15.10
CA ALA A 303 -16.42 -1.55 16.00
C ALA A 303 -16.41 -0.08 15.55
N ASN A 304 -16.52 0.19 14.24
CA ASN A 304 -16.29 1.53 13.67
C ASN A 304 -17.43 2.01 12.76
N MET A 305 -18.65 1.51 12.97
CA MET A 305 -19.78 1.73 12.07
C MET A 305 -20.07 3.22 11.82
N VAL A 306 -19.97 4.06 12.84
CA VAL A 306 -20.25 5.51 12.72
C VAL A 306 -19.24 6.18 11.78
N GLU A 307 -17.95 6.02 12.03
CA GLU A 307 -16.87 6.61 11.21
C GLU A 307 -16.93 6.12 9.75
N LEU A 308 -17.25 4.83 9.55
CA LEU A 308 -17.42 4.25 8.22
C LEU A 308 -18.64 4.84 7.47
N LEU A 309 -19.74 5.12 8.18
CA LEU A 309 -20.92 5.75 7.58
C LEU A 309 -20.68 7.23 7.26
N GLU A 310 -19.94 7.95 8.10
CA GLU A 310 -19.55 9.35 7.83
C GLU A 310 -18.68 9.45 6.57
N ALA A 311 -17.77 8.49 6.37
CA ALA A 311 -16.96 8.36 5.17
C ALA A 311 -17.67 7.56 4.04
N ARG A 312 -18.96 7.83 3.83
CA ARG A 312 -19.89 7.07 2.97
C ARG A 312 -19.31 6.68 1.62
N ASP A 313 -18.80 7.63 0.85
CA ASP A 313 -18.40 7.39 -0.54
C ASP A 313 -17.23 6.41 -0.64
N SER A 314 -16.21 6.60 0.21
CA SER A 314 -15.04 5.71 0.27
C SER A 314 -15.38 4.32 0.79
N THR A 315 -16.30 4.21 1.75
CA THR A 315 -16.74 2.90 2.26
C THR A 315 -17.59 2.19 1.23
N TYR A 316 -18.53 2.90 0.61
CA TYR A 316 -19.39 2.35 -0.43
C TYR A 316 -18.58 1.82 -1.62
N ALA A 317 -17.55 2.57 -2.07
CA ALA A 317 -16.62 2.11 -3.10
C ALA A 317 -15.90 0.80 -2.69
N SER A 318 -15.51 0.66 -1.42
CA SER A 318 -14.89 -0.58 -0.91
C SER A 318 -15.87 -1.76 -0.98
N PHE A 319 -17.14 -1.56 -0.63
CA PHE A 319 -18.18 -2.60 -0.76
C PHE A 319 -18.51 -2.94 -2.22
N GLN A 320 -18.44 -1.98 -3.15
CA GLN A 320 -18.72 -2.24 -4.57
C GLN A 320 -17.74 -3.24 -5.21
N ARG A 321 -16.53 -3.37 -4.65
CA ARG A 321 -15.52 -4.35 -5.08
C ARG A 321 -15.89 -5.79 -4.69
N VAL A 322 -16.81 -5.97 -3.74
CA VAL A 322 -17.21 -7.30 -3.25
C VAL A 322 -18.58 -7.66 -3.82
N PRO A 323 -18.70 -8.79 -4.56
CA PRO A 323 -20.01 -9.27 -4.99
C PRO A 323 -20.93 -9.52 -3.80
N VAL A 324 -22.18 -9.02 -3.84
CA VAL A 324 -23.14 -9.16 -2.73
C VAL A 324 -23.38 -10.62 -2.34
N SER A 325 -23.25 -11.55 -3.28
CA SER A 325 -23.33 -12.99 -3.03
C SER A 325 -22.26 -13.52 -2.07
N ARG A 326 -21.07 -12.90 -2.03
CA ARG A 326 -19.97 -13.25 -1.11
C ARG A 326 -20.23 -12.78 0.32
N LEU A 327 -21.06 -11.75 0.50
CA LEU A 327 -21.50 -11.29 1.82
C LEU A 327 -22.55 -12.23 2.45
N ARG A 328 -22.90 -13.34 1.80
CA ARG A 328 -23.85 -14.32 2.33
C ARG A 328 -23.27 -14.97 3.58
N GLY A 329 -23.98 -14.83 4.70
CA GLY A 329 -23.51 -15.33 5.99
C GLY A 329 -22.83 -14.26 6.84
N TYR A 330 -22.68 -13.03 6.34
CA TYR A 330 -22.13 -11.88 7.07
C TYR A 330 -23.16 -10.77 7.15
N PRO A 331 -24.08 -10.86 8.11
CA PRO A 331 -25.20 -9.95 8.17
C PRO A 331 -24.71 -8.50 8.40
N ALA A 332 -23.82 -8.22 9.36
CA ALA A 332 -23.40 -6.85 9.65
C ALA A 332 -22.87 -6.08 8.41
N LEU A 333 -22.15 -6.77 7.52
CA LEU A 333 -21.66 -6.20 6.26
C LEU A 333 -22.79 -5.81 5.31
N LYS A 334 -23.77 -6.70 5.10
CA LYS A 334 -24.92 -6.38 4.24
C LYS A 334 -25.73 -5.21 4.78
N LEU A 335 -25.95 -5.19 6.09
CA LEU A 335 -26.63 -4.09 6.79
C LEU A 335 -25.95 -2.76 6.49
N THR A 336 -24.63 -2.71 6.65
CA THR A 336 -23.82 -1.53 6.37
C THR A 336 -23.92 -1.09 4.91
N LEU A 337 -23.86 -2.04 3.96
CA LEU A 337 -24.06 -1.75 2.54
C LEU A 337 -25.45 -1.14 2.25
N VAL A 338 -26.50 -1.63 2.90
CA VAL A 338 -27.84 -1.03 2.76
C VAL A 338 -27.85 0.40 3.30
N LEU A 339 -27.29 0.64 4.49
CA LEU A 339 -27.21 1.97 5.08
C LEU A 339 -26.48 2.95 4.16
N LEU A 340 -25.29 2.60 3.69
CA LEU A 340 -24.50 3.39 2.74
C LEU A 340 -25.26 3.67 1.43
N SER A 341 -26.02 2.69 0.95
CA SER A 341 -26.85 2.82 -0.26
C SER A 341 -28.06 3.72 -0.03
N ASN A 342 -28.63 3.75 1.18
CA ASN A 342 -29.81 4.54 1.51
C ASN A 342 -29.49 6.02 1.77
N MET A 343 -28.25 6.34 2.13
CA MET A 343 -27.80 7.69 2.45
C MET A 343 -27.77 8.64 1.23
N ALA A 344 -27.81 8.12 0.00
CA ALA A 344 -27.80 8.95 -1.20
C ALA A 344 -28.93 8.59 -2.18
N PRO A 345 -29.57 9.59 -2.83
CA PRO A 345 -30.73 9.36 -3.69
C PRO A 345 -30.49 8.37 -4.83
N GLU A 346 -29.31 8.44 -5.46
CA GLU A 346 -28.94 7.65 -6.63
C GLU A 346 -28.75 6.16 -6.32
N THR A 347 -28.33 5.82 -5.10
CA THR A 347 -28.17 4.43 -4.65
C THR A 347 -29.36 3.89 -3.86
N ARG A 348 -30.34 4.73 -3.53
CA ARG A 348 -31.48 4.36 -2.69
C ARG A 348 -32.34 3.22 -3.26
N PRO A 349 -32.62 3.13 -4.57
CA PRO A 349 -33.34 1.98 -5.13
C PRO A 349 -32.63 0.65 -4.86
N ARG A 350 -31.29 0.65 -4.92
CA ARG A 350 -30.47 -0.53 -4.59
C ARG A 350 -30.60 -0.90 -3.11
N ALA A 351 -30.67 0.09 -2.21
CA ALA A 351 -30.92 -0.17 -0.79
C ALA A 351 -32.24 -0.93 -0.57
N LEU A 352 -33.32 -0.49 -1.22
CA LEU A 352 -34.63 -1.15 -1.13
C LEU A 352 -34.62 -2.59 -1.69
N GLN A 353 -33.92 -2.82 -2.80
CA GLN A 353 -33.76 -4.16 -3.38
C GLN A 353 -32.98 -5.11 -2.45
N LEU A 354 -31.89 -4.62 -1.87
CA LEU A 354 -31.09 -5.39 -0.91
C LEU A 354 -31.91 -5.72 0.35
N LEU A 355 -32.65 -4.73 0.88
CA LEU A 355 -33.57 -4.90 2.01
C LEU A 355 -34.62 -5.97 1.77
N ALA A 356 -35.36 -5.86 0.66
CA ALA A 356 -36.42 -6.82 0.33
C ALA A 356 -35.86 -8.24 0.24
N THR A 357 -34.67 -8.39 -0.34
CA THR A 357 -33.99 -9.67 -0.47
C THR A 357 -33.60 -10.25 0.91
N GLU A 358 -32.99 -9.44 1.78
CA GLU A 358 -32.57 -9.90 3.11
C GLU A 358 -33.76 -10.20 4.05
N SER A 359 -34.84 -9.40 4.01
CA SER A 359 -36.04 -9.65 4.81
C SER A 359 -36.68 -11.01 4.47
N VAL A 360 -36.66 -11.43 3.21
CA VAL A 360 -37.12 -12.76 2.80
C VAL A 360 -36.18 -13.85 3.33
N PHE A 361 -34.86 -13.66 3.22
CA PHE A 361 -33.89 -14.65 3.71
C PHE A 361 -33.94 -14.85 5.23
N GLN A 362 -34.14 -13.79 6.01
CA GLN A 362 -34.22 -13.87 7.48
C GLN A 362 -35.45 -14.63 7.96
N ARG A 363 -36.61 -14.44 7.31
CA ARG A 363 -37.82 -15.21 7.62
C ARG A 363 -37.65 -16.71 7.43
N VAL A 364 -36.77 -17.10 6.49
CA VAL A 364 -36.46 -18.51 6.22
C VAL A 364 -35.42 -19.06 7.21
N GLN A 365 -34.57 -18.21 7.81
CA GLN A 365 -33.48 -18.65 8.71
C GLN A 365 -33.22 -17.69 9.90
N PRO A 366 -34.11 -17.65 10.91
CA PRO A 366 -34.08 -16.64 11.98
C PRO A 366 -32.94 -16.76 12.99
N ASN A 367 -32.16 -17.85 12.98
CA ASN A 367 -31.14 -18.16 14.00
C ASN A 367 -29.68 -17.95 13.53
N ARG A 368 -29.44 -17.27 12.41
CA ARG A 368 -28.07 -17.02 11.90
C ARG A 368 -27.41 -15.78 12.52
N GLY A 369 -26.12 -15.90 12.84
CA GLY A 369 -25.29 -14.83 13.42
C GLY A 369 -25.16 -14.88 14.94
N SER A 370 -24.17 -14.17 15.48
CA SER A 370 -23.97 -13.93 16.92
C SER A 370 -25.16 -13.18 17.53
N HIS A 371 -25.29 -13.22 18.86
CA HIS A 371 -26.41 -12.55 19.54
C HIS A 371 -26.45 -11.05 19.26
N ARG A 372 -25.30 -10.37 19.26
CA ARG A 372 -25.18 -8.94 18.90
C ARG A 372 -25.63 -8.66 17.48
N GLU A 373 -25.23 -9.50 16.51
CA GLU A 373 -25.68 -9.36 15.12
C GLU A 373 -27.19 -9.51 15.00
N ARG A 374 -27.81 -10.48 15.70
CA ARG A 374 -29.28 -10.67 15.67
C ARG A 374 -30.04 -9.44 16.18
N VAL A 375 -29.55 -8.81 17.25
CA VAL A 375 -30.16 -7.60 17.82
C VAL A 375 -30.09 -6.42 16.85
N LEU A 376 -28.90 -6.16 16.29
CA LEU A 376 -28.73 -5.12 15.28
C LEU A 376 -29.61 -5.37 14.05
N TYR A 377 -29.75 -6.63 13.67
CA TYR A 377 -30.59 -7.05 12.55
C TYR A 377 -32.07 -6.79 12.76
N ARG A 378 -32.61 -7.11 13.93
CA ARG A 378 -34.03 -6.86 14.22
C ARG A 378 -34.34 -5.38 14.35
N ALA A 379 -33.43 -4.60 14.95
CA ALA A 379 -33.53 -3.15 14.99
C ALA A 379 -33.56 -2.56 13.56
N PHE A 380 -32.76 -3.13 12.67
CA PHE A 380 -32.73 -2.70 11.28
C PHE A 380 -33.93 -3.18 10.45
N GLU A 381 -34.38 -4.43 10.60
CA GLU A 381 -35.59 -4.94 9.94
C GLU A 381 -36.79 -4.05 10.29
N ALA A 382 -36.90 -3.66 11.55
CA ALA A 382 -37.88 -2.69 12.00
C ALA A 382 -37.72 -1.30 11.34
N ALA A 383 -36.50 -0.77 11.23
CA ALA A 383 -36.25 0.51 10.56
C ALA A 383 -36.53 0.43 9.04
N ALA A 384 -36.20 -0.69 8.40
CA ALA A 384 -36.44 -0.94 6.99
C ALA A 384 -37.93 -1.12 6.66
N LEU A 385 -38.68 -1.81 7.52
CA LEU A 385 -40.13 -1.94 7.36
C LEU A 385 -40.83 -0.58 7.43
N ARG A 386 -40.31 0.38 8.20
CA ARG A 386 -40.79 1.78 8.20
C ARG A 386 -40.51 2.54 6.90
N LEU A 387 -39.51 2.14 6.13
CA LEU A 387 -39.14 2.74 4.84
C LEU A 387 -39.86 2.10 3.64
N THR A 388 -40.69 1.09 3.89
CA THR A 388 -41.50 0.39 2.88
C THR A 388 -43.00 0.55 3.21
N PRO A 389 -43.93 0.24 2.28
CA PRO A 389 -45.38 0.28 2.56
C PRO A 389 -45.84 -0.67 3.68
N LEU A 390 -44.94 -1.50 4.21
CA LEU A 390 -45.18 -2.51 5.26
C LEU A 390 -44.93 -1.99 6.69
N ALA A 391 -44.91 -0.67 6.88
CA ALA A 391 -44.56 0.00 8.15
C ALA A 391 -45.35 -0.50 9.37
N ASN A 392 -46.58 -0.98 9.19
CA ASN A 392 -47.42 -1.51 10.27
C ASN A 392 -46.86 -2.80 10.91
N HIS A 393 -45.94 -3.50 10.25
CA HIS A 393 -45.27 -4.70 10.78
C HIS A 393 -43.97 -4.40 11.52
N ALA A 394 -43.50 -3.14 11.55
CA ALA A 394 -42.23 -2.77 12.16
C ALA A 394 -42.26 -2.80 13.70
N LEU A 395 -43.39 -2.42 14.32
CA LEU A 395 -43.46 -2.14 15.76
C LEU A 395 -43.14 -3.36 16.67
N PRO A 396 -43.66 -4.56 16.40
CA PRO A 396 -43.34 -5.76 17.20
C PRO A 396 -41.86 -6.15 17.13
N LEU A 397 -41.21 -5.94 15.97
CA LEU A 397 -39.80 -6.22 15.77
C LEU A 397 -38.90 -5.21 16.48
N VAL A 398 -39.27 -3.91 16.51
CA VAL A 398 -38.58 -2.89 17.32
C VAL A 398 -38.59 -3.31 18.80
N ARG A 399 -39.76 -3.69 19.32
CA ARG A 399 -39.90 -4.07 20.74
C ARG A 399 -39.03 -5.28 21.07
N GLY A 400 -39.08 -6.33 20.26
CA GLY A 400 -38.22 -7.50 20.45
C GLY A 400 -36.72 -7.20 20.33
N ALA A 401 -36.32 -6.27 19.46
CA ALA A 401 -34.91 -5.83 19.35
C ALA A 401 -34.45 -5.03 20.58
N VAL A 402 -35.30 -4.13 21.08
CA VAL A 402 -35.02 -3.33 22.28
C VAL A 402 -34.93 -4.22 23.52
N ASP A 403 -35.84 -5.19 23.67
CA ASP A 403 -35.83 -6.12 24.80
C ASP A 403 -34.55 -7.00 24.80
N GLU A 404 -34.11 -7.48 23.63
CA GLU A 404 -32.84 -8.21 23.51
C GLU A 404 -31.61 -7.31 23.71
N PHE A 405 -31.67 -6.04 23.27
CA PHE A 405 -30.58 -5.08 23.47
C PHE A 405 -30.41 -4.72 24.95
N LEU A 406 -31.51 -4.53 25.69
CA LEU A 406 -31.48 -4.30 27.13
C LEU A 406 -31.00 -5.54 27.89
N GLY A 407 -31.28 -6.75 27.39
CA GLY A 407 -30.71 -7.98 27.91
C GLY A 407 -29.18 -8.12 27.72
N LEU A 408 -28.58 -7.40 26.76
CA LEU A 408 -27.14 -7.39 26.53
C LEU A 408 -26.36 -6.54 27.54
N SER A 409 -26.97 -5.51 28.15
CA SER A 409 -26.31 -4.70 29.19
C SER A 409 -26.21 -5.40 30.54
N ASP A 410 -27.05 -6.42 30.78
CA ASP A 410 -27.07 -7.19 32.03
C ASP A 410 -26.10 -8.40 32.03
N GLU A 411 -25.61 -8.83 30.86
CA GLU A 411 -24.53 -9.83 30.75
C GLU A 411 -23.14 -9.18 30.83
N ASP A 412 -22.81 -8.65 32.01
CA ASP A 412 -21.45 -8.24 32.37
C ASP A 412 -20.50 -9.46 32.34
N PRO A 413 -19.38 -9.46 31.56
CA PRO A 413 -18.45 -10.60 31.44
C PRO A 413 -17.79 -11.03 32.77
N GLY A 414 -17.96 -10.25 33.85
CA GLY A 414 -17.46 -10.56 35.19
C GLY A 414 -18.13 -11.73 35.94
N ARG A 415 -19.33 -12.18 35.55
CA ARG A 415 -20.07 -13.19 36.33
C ARG A 415 -19.77 -14.65 35.99
N ARG A 416 -19.21 -14.97 34.81
CA ARG A 416 -18.93 -16.37 34.43
C ARG A 416 -17.71 -16.99 35.13
N ARG A 417 -16.87 -16.22 35.84
CA ARG A 417 -15.71 -16.76 36.59
C ARG A 417 -15.98 -17.15 38.06
N ARG A 418 -17.12 -16.80 38.67
CA ARG A 418 -17.39 -17.10 40.10
C ARG A 418 -18.34 -18.28 40.37
N GLY A 419 -18.95 -18.89 39.35
CA GLY A 419 -19.97 -19.93 39.54
C GLY A 419 -19.51 -21.40 39.49
N ARG A 420 -18.23 -21.70 39.19
CA ARG A 420 -17.74 -23.08 38.97
C ARG A 420 -16.82 -23.66 40.04
N ARG A 421 -16.72 -23.06 41.22
CA ARG A 421 -16.07 -23.67 42.39
C ARG A 421 -17.02 -23.65 43.58
N CYS A 422 -17.86 -24.69 43.70
CA CYS A 422 -18.50 -25.17 44.93
C CYS A 422 -19.64 -26.12 44.54
N ARG A 423 -19.31 -27.32 44.06
CA ARG A 423 -20.19 -28.51 44.03
C ARG A 423 -19.34 -29.67 43.54
N ASP A 424 -18.48 -30.18 44.43
CA ASP A 424 -18.05 -31.57 44.46
C ASP A 424 -17.23 -31.75 45.75
N GLY A 425 -17.86 -32.38 46.74
CA GLY A 425 -17.25 -32.60 48.05
C GLY A 425 -18.26 -32.74 49.19
N SER A 426 -19.24 -33.64 49.07
CA SER A 426 -19.83 -34.32 50.24
C SER A 426 -20.79 -35.42 49.82
N ARG A 427 -20.36 -36.68 49.98
CA ARG A 427 -21.08 -37.86 50.49
C ARG A 427 -20.42 -39.13 49.92
N ALA A 428 -20.11 -40.18 50.67
CA ALA A 428 -19.92 -40.42 52.10
C ALA A 428 -19.36 -41.85 52.18
N SER A 429 -18.48 -42.09 53.15
CA SER A 429 -18.09 -43.42 53.61
C SER A 429 -19.29 -44.17 54.21
N ALA A 430 -19.41 -45.45 53.88
CA ALA A 430 -19.87 -46.54 54.74
C ALA A 430 -19.37 -47.86 54.13
#